data_AF-V8P2U6-F1
#
_entry.id   AF-V8P2U6-F1
#
_cell.length_a   1.000
_cell.length_b   1.000
_cell.length_c   1.000
_cell.angle_alpha   90.00
_cell.angle_beta   90.00
_cell.angle_gamma   90.00
#
_symmetry.space_group_name_H-M   'P 1'
#
loop_
_entity.id
_entity.type
_entity.pdbx_description
1 polymer ?
#
loop_
_entity_poly.entity_id
_entity_poly.type
_entity_poly.pdbx_seq_one_letter_code
_entity_poly.pdbx_strand_id
1 'polypeptide(L)' 'MADVPLGFGVAAKTTQECRKVDPMAIVVFHQADIGEYIRHEETLT' A
#
# COMPACT_ATOMS: atom_id res chain seq x y z
N MET A 1 -11.50 11.31 -6.50
CA MET A 1 -10.13 10.92 -6.87
C MET A 1 -9.29 12.16 -6.64
N ALA A 2 -8.55 12.25 -5.54
CA ALA A 2 -7.76 13.44 -5.22
C ALA A 2 -6.30 13.34 -5.74
N ASP A 3 -5.94 12.20 -6.36
CA ASP A 3 -4.61 11.91 -6.91
C ASP A 3 -3.45 12.25 -5.96
N VAL A 4 -3.68 12.06 -4.65
CA VAL A 4 -2.67 12.26 -3.61
C VAL A 4 -1.84 10.99 -3.47
N PRO A 5 -0.52 11.03 -3.70
CA PRO A 5 0.35 9.87 -3.51
C PRO A 5 0.48 9.53 -2.02
N LEU A 6 0.33 8.25 -1.67
CA LEU A 6 0.36 7.77 -0.28
C LEU A 6 1.60 6.95 0.08
N GLY A 7 2.22 6.26 -0.89
CA GLY A 7 3.34 5.37 -0.61
C GLY A 7 3.64 4.40 -1.74
N PHE A 8 4.47 3.40 -1.43
CA PHE A 8 4.91 2.34 -2.32
C PHE A 8 4.40 0.98 -1.85
N GLY A 9 4.13 0.09 -2.82
CA GLY A 9 3.72 -1.28 -2.54
C GLY A 9 3.95 -2.21 -3.71
N VAL A 10 3.95 -3.51 -3.42
CA VAL A 10 4.11 -4.58 -4.41
C VAL A 10 2.77 -5.27 -4.64
N ALA A 11 2.38 -5.46 -5.90
CA ALA A 11 1.15 -6.16 -6.22
C ALA A 11 1.21 -7.61 -5.73
N ALA A 12 0.26 -8.01 -4.89
CA ALA A 12 0.16 -9.38 -4.38
C ALA A 12 -0.49 -10.32 -5.40
N LYS A 13 -1.22 -9.76 -6.37
CA LYS A 13 -2.06 -10.47 -7.34
C LYS A 13 -2.10 -9.71 -8.66
N THR A 14 -2.49 -10.39 -9.73
CA THR A 14 -2.75 -9.74 -11.03
C THR A 14 -4.01 -8.89 -10.98
N THR A 15 -4.13 -7.91 -11.89
CA THR A 15 -5.32 -7.06 -12.02
C THR A 15 -6.61 -7.86 -12.20
N GLN A 16 -6.55 -9.01 -12.88
CA GLN A 16 -7.72 -9.86 -13.11
C GLN A 16 -8.15 -10.59 -11.84
N GLU A 17 -7.20 -11.05 -11.03
CA GLU A 17 -7.47 -11.73 -9.77
C GLU A 17 -7.98 -10.78 -8.69
N CYS A 18 -7.46 -9.54 -8.63
CA CYS A 18 -7.92 -8.51 -7.70
C CYS A 18 -9.44 -8.23 -7.81
N ARG A 19 -10.07 -8.53 -8.96
CA ARG A 19 -11.51 -8.35 -9.17
C ARG A 19 -12.37 -9.48 -8.61
N LYS A 20 -11.78 -10.61 -8.27
CA LYS A 20 -12.49 -11.86 -7.91
C LYS A 20 -12.25 -12.31 -6.48
N VAL A 21 -11.25 -11.75 -5.81
CA VAL A 21 -10.85 -12.16 -4.47
C VAL A 21 -11.85 -11.71 -3.42
N ASP A 22 -11.85 -12.41 -2.28
CA ASP A 22 -12.62 -12.02 -1.11
C ASP A 22 -12.26 -10.59 -0.64
N PRO A 23 -13.21 -9.78 -0.13
CA PRO A 23 -12.93 -8.42 0.33
C PRO A 23 -11.84 -8.29 1.40
N MET A 24 -11.56 -9.36 2.16
CA MET A 24 -10.50 -9.39 3.17
C MET A 24 -9.14 -9.82 2.60
N ALA A 25 -9.05 -10.15 1.31
CA ALA A 25 -7.80 -10.55 0.69
C ALA A 25 -6.86 -9.36 0.46
N ILE A 26 -5.57 -9.56 0.75
CA ILE A 26 -4.53 -8.58 0.44
C ILE A 26 -4.29 -8.53 -1.08
N VAL A 27 -4.36 -7.34 -1.67
CA VAL A 27 -4.08 -7.09 -3.10
C VAL A 27 -2.79 -6.30 -3.34
N VAL A 28 -2.28 -5.58 -2.33
CA VAL A 28 -1.01 -4.85 -2.37
C VAL A 28 -0.29 -5.08 -1.05
N PHE A 29 0.96 -5.52 -1.10
CA PHE A 29 1.85 -5.56 0.05
C PHE A 29 2.45 -4.17 0.28
N HIS A 30 2.30 -3.65 1.49
CA HIS A 30 2.89 -2.38 1.90
C HIS A 30 4.43 -2.48 1.91
N GLN A 31 5.11 -1.40 1.49
CA GLN A 31 6.56 -1.28 1.52
C GLN A 31 7.04 0.00 2.20
N ALA A 32 6.37 1.11 1.94
CA ALA A 32 6.61 2.39 2.60
C ALA A 32 5.40 3.31 2.43
N ASP A 33 5.13 4.20 3.38
CA ASP A 33 4.07 5.21 3.25
C ASP A 33 4.42 6.56 3.91
N ILE A 34 3.72 7.62 3.51
CA ILE A 34 3.95 8.97 4.03
C ILE A 34 3.71 9.11 5.53
N GLY A 35 2.90 8.23 6.13
CA GLY A 35 2.63 8.21 7.56
C GLY A 35 3.84 7.78 8.39
N GLU A 36 4.71 6.93 7.84
CA GLU A 36 5.99 6.58 8.46
C GLU A 36 6.88 7.82 8.57
N TYR A 37 6.97 8.61 7.50
CA TYR A 37 7.71 9.88 7.51
C TYR A 37 7.11 10.89 8.50
N ILE A 38 5.77 11.05 8.51
CA ILE A 38 5.12 12.08 9.34
C ILE A 38 5.12 11.73 10.84
N ARG A 39 5.14 10.43 11.21
CA ARG A 39 4.92 9.99 12.60
C ARG A 39 6.12 9.29 13.23
N HIS A 40 7.01 8.72 12.43
CA HIS A 40 8.06 7.81 12.87
C HIS A 40 9.42 8.16 12.23
N GLU A 41 9.63 9.43 11.86
CA GLU A 41 10.86 9.94 11.24
C GLU A 41 12.12 9.55 12.04
N GLU A 42 12.06 9.60 13.37
CA GLU A 42 13.18 9.27 14.26
C GLU A 42 13.60 7.78 14.22
N THR A 43 12.70 6.89 13.81
CA THR A 43 12.96 5.43 13.70
C THR A 43 13.33 4.98 12.29
N LEU A 44 13.37 5.91 11.33
CA LEU A 44 13.71 5.65 9.93
C LEU A 44 15.23 5.77 9.61
N THR A 45 16.07 5.95 10.63
CA THR A 45 17.55 5.95 10.53
C THR A 45 18.18 4.57 10.50
#